data_AF-A0A453MED4-F1
#
_entry.id   AF-A0A453MED4-F1
#
_cell.length_a   1.000
_cell.length_b   1.000
_cell.length_c   1.000
_cell.angle_alpha   90.00
_cell.angle_beta   90.00
_cell.angle_gamma   90.00
#
_symmetry.space_group_name_H-M   'P 1'
#
loop_
_entity.id
_entity.type
_entity.pdbx_description
1 polymer ?
#
loop_
_entity_poly.entity_id
_entity_poly.type
_entity_poly.pdbx_seq_one_letter_code
_entity_poly.pdbx_strand_id
1 'polypeptide(L)'
;MISNKSDALDEMESSCSFQRHVTHVLANDEVNALVNQKSKFKWEMPAEDIPKSKWVGTGEKIKGASDDPFVDVKGKLKDHWQKILSDDLNYRSRFFSLCNSYRDIMHCNKKPFYLKGSKVDSSTMDAYLMHALSHVHRTRDVVIKNDAKLRNDANTDVMEDDSYRDQGFTRPKVLFLLPLKSIARRIVKRLIQLSPLTQKDNSMGQFKKEFGESDDELEEPNSSKPTDFNLLFAGDVEDHFLFGIKFTKKSVKLYSNFYASDIIVASPLALKLKIDGGEVTKKKGRPKENDSDFLSSIEIVVVDYADVISMQNWSHLHAVLEQLNHLPSKEHVTNVMRIRPWYLDEQARYYRQTIILSSYLTPEMNALFNGSCLNYEGKVLSWRLSLQVFFPKYSLKYGRSVNSLSLQTPIASLQIYCPDMSSASEQNLMPRIRAFAEFSNKFWIGSLSRHILVLKQY
;
A
#
# COMPACT_ATOMS: atom_id res chain seq x y z
N MET A 1 14.11 -14.69 -42.42
CA MET A 1 12.86 -14.27 -41.75
C MET A 1 12.89 -14.71 -40.28
N ILE A 2 13.72 -14.09 -39.44
CA ILE A 2 13.80 -14.41 -37.99
C ILE A 2 13.76 -13.13 -37.11
N SER A 3 14.16 -11.96 -37.64
CA SER A 3 14.14 -10.65 -36.94
C SER A 3 12.76 -10.24 -36.41
N ASN A 4 11.70 -10.40 -37.20
CA ASN A 4 10.36 -9.86 -36.86
C ASN A 4 9.72 -10.46 -35.58
N LYS A 5 10.36 -11.41 -34.90
CA LYS A 5 9.91 -11.97 -33.62
C LYS A 5 10.68 -11.46 -32.40
N SER A 6 11.92 -10.97 -32.55
CA SER A 6 12.59 -10.19 -31.50
C SER A 6 11.98 -8.80 -31.42
N ASP A 7 11.86 -8.15 -32.57
CA ASP A 7 11.57 -6.71 -32.64
C ASP A 7 10.14 -6.43 -32.13
N ALA A 8 9.18 -7.30 -32.47
CA ALA A 8 7.80 -7.23 -31.96
C ALA A 8 7.67 -7.60 -30.46
N LEU A 9 8.62 -8.34 -29.87
CA LEU A 9 8.65 -8.58 -28.42
C LEU A 9 9.27 -7.39 -27.68
N ASP A 10 10.30 -6.76 -28.24
CA ASP A 10 10.94 -5.58 -27.66
C ASP A 10 10.05 -4.32 -27.80
N GLU A 11 9.24 -4.18 -28.86
CA GLU A 11 8.17 -3.15 -28.96
C GLU A 11 7.02 -3.38 -27.95
N MET A 12 6.69 -4.63 -27.62
CA MET A 12 5.76 -4.93 -26.52
C MET A 12 6.39 -4.71 -25.14
N GLU A 13 7.69 -4.92 -24.97
CA GLU A 13 8.37 -4.61 -23.71
C GLU A 13 8.59 -3.10 -23.50
N SER A 14 8.77 -2.29 -24.56
CA SER A 14 8.91 -0.83 -24.44
C SER A 14 7.60 -0.09 -24.11
N SER A 15 6.46 -0.65 -24.52
CA SER A 15 5.12 -0.12 -24.21
C SER A 15 4.56 -0.56 -22.86
N CYS A 16 5.24 -1.48 -22.17
CA CYS A 16 4.84 -2.04 -20.87
C CYS A 16 4.88 -1.00 -19.74
N SER A 17 3.85 -0.99 -18.90
CA SER A 17 3.74 -0.20 -17.66
C SER A 17 4.99 -0.22 -16.78
N PHE A 18 5.63 -1.38 -16.61
CA PHE A 18 6.84 -1.53 -15.80
C PHE A 18 8.05 -0.86 -16.45
N GLN A 19 8.23 -1.03 -17.76
CA GLN A 19 9.37 -0.42 -18.45
C GLN A 19 9.22 1.10 -18.42
N ARG A 20 8.05 1.60 -18.81
CA ARG A 20 7.68 3.03 -18.71
C ARG A 20 7.93 3.58 -17.30
N HIS A 21 7.59 2.82 -16.26
CA HIS A 21 7.77 3.25 -14.88
C HIS A 21 9.24 3.37 -14.47
N VAL A 22 10.04 2.38 -14.85
CA VAL A 22 11.41 2.21 -14.37
C VAL A 22 12.43 2.99 -15.21
N THR A 23 12.10 3.33 -16.47
CA THR A 23 12.92 4.17 -17.36
C THR A 23 12.52 5.64 -17.40
N HIS A 24 11.45 6.07 -16.72
CA HIS A 24 11.13 7.50 -16.62
C HIS A 24 12.28 8.24 -15.92
N VAL A 25 12.75 9.36 -16.48
CA VAL A 25 13.79 10.20 -15.87
C VAL A 25 13.11 11.48 -15.39
N LEU A 26 13.14 11.71 -14.07
CA LEU A 26 12.50 12.88 -13.47
C LEU A 26 13.29 14.15 -13.79
N ALA A 27 12.59 15.16 -14.28
CA ALA A 27 13.15 16.51 -14.37
C ALA A 27 13.12 17.19 -12.98
N ASN A 28 14.09 18.08 -12.72
CA ASN A 28 14.15 18.83 -11.45
C ASN A 28 12.85 19.59 -11.14
N ASP A 29 12.14 20.08 -12.16
CA ASP A 29 10.85 20.76 -12.00
C ASP A 29 9.73 19.80 -11.56
N GLU A 30 9.76 18.54 -11.99
CA GLU A 30 8.82 17.50 -11.53
C GLU A 30 9.07 17.17 -10.06
N VAL A 31 10.35 16.97 -9.68
CA VAL A 31 10.76 16.76 -8.28
C VAL A 31 10.30 17.92 -7.40
N ASN A 32 10.55 19.16 -7.83
CA ASN A 32 10.07 20.36 -7.13
C ASN A 32 8.54 20.42 -7.01
N ALA A 33 7.80 19.97 -8.02
CA ALA A 33 6.34 19.91 -7.96
C ALA A 33 5.82 18.85 -6.95
N LEU A 34 6.48 17.68 -6.89
CA LEU A 34 6.18 16.61 -5.95
C LEU A 34 6.46 17.00 -4.49
N VAL A 35 7.63 17.59 -4.22
CA VAL A 35 8.01 18.09 -2.88
C VAL A 35 7.02 19.14 -2.38
N ASN A 36 6.56 20.04 -3.25
CA ASN A 36 5.60 21.09 -2.90
C ASN A 36 4.14 20.60 -2.76
N GLN A 37 3.87 19.29 -2.91
CA GLN A 37 2.57 18.63 -2.70
C GLN A 37 1.35 19.31 -3.38
N LYS A 38 1.55 19.96 -4.54
CA LYS A 38 0.48 20.68 -5.27
C LYS A 38 -0.51 19.75 -6.01
N SER A 39 -0.50 18.47 -5.69
CA SER A 39 -1.20 17.38 -6.36
C SER A 39 -2.71 17.39 -6.08
N LYS A 40 -3.44 18.31 -6.72
CA LYS A 40 -4.91 18.26 -6.75
C LYS A 40 -5.38 17.00 -7.47
N PHE A 41 -6.33 16.28 -6.88
CA PHE A 41 -7.04 15.20 -7.56
C PHE A 41 -7.78 15.76 -8.79
N LYS A 42 -7.58 15.13 -9.95
CA LYS A 42 -8.03 15.62 -11.26
C LYS A 42 -9.23 14.86 -11.80
N TRP A 43 -9.40 13.59 -11.43
CA TRP A 43 -10.45 12.73 -11.97
C TRP A 43 -11.15 11.92 -10.89
N GLU A 44 -12.42 11.62 -11.14
CA GLU A 44 -13.22 10.67 -10.39
C GLU A 44 -13.67 9.51 -11.29
N MET A 45 -13.84 8.34 -10.67
CA MET A 45 -14.38 7.12 -11.28
C MET A 45 -15.26 6.43 -10.24
N PRO A 46 -16.43 5.87 -10.58
CA PRO A 46 -17.20 5.08 -9.64
C PRO A 46 -16.39 3.86 -9.16
N ALA A 47 -16.43 3.55 -7.87
CA ALA A 47 -16.02 2.25 -7.39
C ALA A 47 -17.25 1.33 -7.47
N GLU A 48 -17.52 0.79 -8.66
CA GLU A 48 -18.72 0.00 -8.95
C GLU A 48 -18.98 -1.12 -7.92
N ASP A 49 -17.91 -1.70 -7.41
CA ASP A 49 -17.90 -2.83 -6.49
C ASP A 49 -18.12 -2.42 -5.02
N ILE A 50 -18.15 -1.11 -4.72
CA ILE A 50 -18.26 -0.57 -3.36
C ILE A 50 -19.41 0.45 -3.30
N PRO A 51 -20.52 0.15 -2.60
CA PRO A 51 -21.68 1.02 -2.59
C PRO A 51 -21.32 2.43 -2.10
N LYS A 52 -21.75 3.43 -2.88
CA LYS A 52 -21.53 4.87 -2.63
C LYS A 52 -20.06 5.30 -2.56
N SER A 53 -19.12 4.57 -3.18
CA SER A 53 -17.71 4.98 -3.22
C SER A 53 -17.22 5.33 -4.62
N LYS A 54 -16.14 6.11 -4.68
CA LYS A 54 -15.47 6.58 -5.90
C LYS A 54 -13.96 6.43 -5.74
N TRP A 55 -13.29 6.05 -6.82
CA TRP A 55 -11.86 6.24 -6.97
C TRP A 55 -11.59 7.67 -7.42
N VAL A 56 -10.69 8.36 -6.72
CA VAL A 56 -10.32 9.75 -6.94
C VAL A 56 -8.80 9.79 -7.13
N GLY A 57 -8.31 10.39 -8.21
CA GLY A 57 -6.88 10.28 -8.55
C GLY A 57 -6.28 11.50 -9.22
N THR A 58 -4.95 11.55 -9.20
CA THR A 58 -4.13 12.57 -9.88
C THR A 58 -3.68 12.06 -11.26
N GLY A 59 -3.00 12.92 -12.03
CA GLY A 59 -2.50 12.56 -13.37
C GLY A 59 -3.62 12.31 -14.38
N GLU A 60 -3.33 11.52 -15.41
CA GLU A 60 -4.31 11.09 -16.41
C GLU A 60 -5.34 10.13 -15.80
N LYS A 61 -6.57 10.17 -16.30
CA LYS A 61 -7.61 9.21 -15.91
C LYS A 61 -7.21 7.82 -16.40
N ILE A 62 -7.18 6.85 -15.48
CA ILE A 62 -6.91 5.45 -15.81
C ILE A 62 -7.98 5.00 -16.82
N LYS A 63 -7.54 4.48 -17.98
CA LYS A 63 -8.46 3.95 -19.00
C LYS A 63 -9.31 2.87 -18.34
N GLY A 64 -10.63 2.91 -18.60
CA GLY A 64 -11.55 1.88 -18.12
C GLY A 64 -11.11 0.49 -18.59
N ALA A 65 -11.59 -0.55 -17.91
CA ALA A 65 -11.16 -1.94 -18.10
C ALA A 65 -10.89 -2.27 -19.59
N SER A 66 -9.62 -2.50 -19.89
CA SER A 66 -9.18 -3.08 -21.16
C SER A 66 -9.77 -4.47 -21.32
N ASP A 67 -10.03 -4.88 -22.57
CA ASP A 67 -10.56 -6.22 -22.87
C ASP A 67 -9.63 -7.35 -22.38
N ASP A 68 -8.34 -7.06 -22.20
CA ASP A 68 -7.41 -7.92 -21.46
C ASP A 68 -7.37 -7.52 -19.96
N PRO A 69 -7.78 -8.39 -19.03
CA PRO A 69 -7.66 -8.17 -17.59
C PRO A 69 -6.21 -8.20 -17.07
N PHE A 70 -5.27 -8.75 -17.85
CA PHE A 70 -3.89 -8.99 -17.45
C PHE A 70 -2.88 -8.33 -18.41
N VAL A 71 -3.14 -7.06 -18.73
CA VAL A 71 -2.22 -6.22 -19.53
C VAL A 71 -0.80 -6.30 -18.95
N ASP A 72 0.19 -6.42 -19.84
CA ASP A 72 1.62 -6.56 -19.55
C ASP A 72 2.04 -7.83 -18.76
N VAL A 73 1.13 -8.74 -18.40
CA VAL A 73 1.49 -9.94 -17.63
C VAL A 73 2.12 -10.99 -18.54
N LYS A 74 3.31 -11.49 -18.15
CA LYS A 74 4.02 -12.52 -18.91
C LYS A 74 3.21 -13.82 -18.99
N GLY A 75 3.19 -14.44 -20.18
CA GLY A 75 2.35 -15.60 -20.51
C GLY A 75 2.31 -16.70 -19.43
N LYS A 76 3.46 -17.17 -18.94
CA LYS A 76 3.51 -18.23 -17.89
C LYS A 76 2.79 -17.86 -16.59
N LEU A 77 2.79 -16.59 -16.20
CA LEU A 77 2.02 -16.11 -15.03
C LEU A 77 0.54 -15.99 -15.40
N LYS A 78 0.24 -15.42 -16.57
CA LYS A 78 -1.12 -15.26 -17.09
C LYS A 78 -1.85 -16.61 -17.21
N ASP A 79 -1.22 -17.62 -17.81
CA ASP A 79 -1.74 -18.98 -17.97
C ASP A 79 -2.01 -19.67 -16.62
N HIS A 80 -1.16 -19.42 -15.62
CA HIS A 80 -1.29 -19.97 -14.26
C HIS A 80 -2.43 -19.29 -13.50
N TRP A 81 -2.51 -17.96 -13.58
CA TRP A 81 -3.56 -17.16 -12.96
C TRP A 81 -4.92 -17.46 -13.59
N GLN A 82 -5.03 -17.59 -14.91
CA GLN A 82 -6.27 -18.00 -15.57
C GLN A 82 -6.79 -19.37 -15.10
N LYS A 83 -5.89 -20.31 -14.75
CA LYS A 83 -6.26 -21.64 -14.22
C LYS A 83 -6.70 -21.63 -12.75
N ILE A 84 -6.12 -20.75 -11.93
CA ILE A 84 -6.42 -20.66 -10.49
C ILE A 84 -7.60 -19.73 -10.20
N LEU A 85 -7.79 -18.71 -11.04
CA LEU A 85 -8.70 -17.59 -10.81
C LEU A 85 -9.97 -17.68 -11.67
N SER A 86 -10.35 -18.87 -12.11
CA SER A 86 -11.47 -19.11 -13.06
C SER A 86 -12.80 -18.50 -12.63
N ASP A 87 -13.06 -18.36 -11.31
CA ASP A 87 -14.24 -17.70 -10.77
C ASP A 87 -13.97 -16.22 -10.47
N ASP A 88 -14.73 -15.32 -11.10
CA ASP A 88 -14.84 -13.86 -10.83
C ASP A 88 -13.59 -13.01 -11.12
N LEU A 89 -13.23 -12.85 -12.40
CA LEU A 89 -12.06 -12.08 -12.82
C LEU A 89 -12.22 -10.55 -12.66
N ASN A 90 -13.42 -10.01 -12.76
CA ASN A 90 -13.63 -8.57 -13.03
C ASN A 90 -13.11 -7.65 -11.91
N TYR A 91 -13.41 -7.93 -10.64
CA TYR A 91 -12.92 -7.11 -9.52
C TYR A 91 -11.39 -7.14 -9.44
N ARG A 92 -10.79 -8.34 -9.48
CA ARG A 92 -9.33 -8.53 -9.35
C ARG A 92 -8.60 -7.76 -10.43
N SER A 93 -9.10 -7.84 -11.65
CA SER A 93 -8.54 -7.17 -12.83
C SER A 93 -8.54 -5.65 -12.67
N ARG A 94 -9.61 -5.06 -12.11
CA ARG A 94 -9.68 -3.61 -11.85
C ARG A 94 -8.66 -3.16 -10.81
N PHE A 95 -8.61 -3.80 -9.65
CA PHE A 95 -7.62 -3.43 -8.63
C PHE A 95 -6.18 -3.75 -9.07
N PHE A 96 -5.99 -4.82 -9.84
CA PHE A 96 -4.70 -5.15 -10.47
C PHE A 96 -4.26 -4.07 -11.46
N SER A 97 -5.16 -3.54 -12.30
CA SER A 97 -4.87 -2.42 -13.20
C SER A 97 -4.56 -1.11 -12.45
N LEU A 98 -5.17 -0.87 -11.28
CA LEU A 98 -4.74 0.22 -10.40
C LEU A 98 -3.30 -0.01 -9.92
N CYS A 99 -2.97 -1.21 -9.43
CA CYS A 99 -1.62 -1.54 -8.97
C CYS A 99 -0.57 -1.43 -10.10
N ASN A 100 -0.86 -1.99 -11.27
CA ASN A 100 0.00 -1.97 -12.47
C ASN A 100 0.17 -0.56 -13.07
N SER A 101 -0.59 0.44 -12.61
CA SER A 101 -0.33 1.86 -12.94
C SER A 101 0.83 2.48 -12.14
N TYR A 102 1.42 1.76 -11.19
CA TYR A 102 2.51 2.18 -10.28
C TYR A 102 2.21 3.39 -9.38
N ARG A 103 0.99 3.95 -9.43
CA ARG A 103 0.53 5.03 -8.54
C ARG A 103 0.44 4.58 -7.09
N ASP A 104 0.65 5.52 -6.16
CA ASP A 104 0.37 5.31 -4.75
C ASP A 104 -1.14 5.12 -4.54
N ILE A 105 -1.53 4.08 -3.80
CA ILE A 105 -2.94 3.69 -3.61
C ILE A 105 -3.29 3.74 -2.13
N MET A 106 -4.35 4.46 -1.77
CA MET A 106 -4.99 4.36 -0.45
C MET A 106 -6.43 3.82 -0.61
N HIS A 107 -6.65 2.62 -0.11
CA HIS A 107 -7.93 1.91 -0.20
C HIS A 107 -8.51 1.64 1.20
N CYS A 108 -9.26 2.63 1.71
CA CYS A 108 -9.83 2.62 3.06
C CYS A 108 -11.27 2.08 3.14
N ASN A 109 -11.62 1.14 2.25
CA ASN A 109 -12.87 0.38 2.31
C ASN A 109 -12.58 -1.07 1.85
N LYS A 110 -11.40 -1.61 2.19
CA LYS A 110 -11.14 -3.03 2.05
C LYS A 110 -11.99 -3.75 3.07
N LYS A 111 -12.84 -4.69 2.64
CA LYS A 111 -13.53 -5.55 3.58
C LYS A 111 -12.51 -6.47 4.28
N PRO A 112 -12.54 -6.58 5.61
CA PRO A 112 -11.62 -7.44 6.33
C PRO A 112 -12.14 -8.88 6.42
N PHE A 113 -11.23 -9.84 6.28
CA PHE A 113 -11.53 -11.28 6.17
C PHE A 113 -12.41 -11.88 7.28
N TYR A 114 -12.37 -11.26 8.46
CA TYR A 114 -13.14 -11.67 9.63
C TYR A 114 -14.63 -11.31 9.53
N LEU A 115 -15.04 -10.51 8.54
CA LEU A 115 -16.46 -10.35 8.18
C LEU A 115 -16.87 -11.43 7.17
N LYS A 116 -17.18 -12.63 7.70
CA LYS A 116 -17.65 -13.80 6.92
C LYS A 116 -18.73 -13.38 5.90
N GLY A 117 -18.48 -13.68 4.62
CA GLY A 117 -19.47 -13.52 3.54
C GLY A 117 -19.03 -12.74 2.30
N SER A 118 -17.77 -12.28 2.17
CA SER A 118 -17.29 -11.62 0.96
C SER A 118 -16.12 -12.33 0.26
N LYS A 119 -16.37 -12.75 -0.99
CA LYS A 119 -15.31 -13.13 -1.96
C LYS A 119 -14.32 -11.97 -2.24
N VAL A 120 -14.74 -10.73 -1.92
CA VAL A 120 -14.05 -9.46 -2.18
C VAL A 120 -12.66 -9.36 -1.51
N ASP A 121 -12.48 -10.02 -0.38
CA ASP A 121 -11.26 -9.85 0.43
C ASP A 121 -10.10 -10.64 -0.18
N SER A 122 -10.42 -11.80 -0.76
CA SER A 122 -9.50 -12.56 -1.60
C SER A 122 -9.18 -11.81 -2.88
N SER A 123 -10.10 -11.01 -3.43
CA SER A 123 -9.87 -10.35 -4.72
C SER A 123 -8.97 -9.11 -4.64
N THR A 124 -9.09 -8.27 -3.60
CA THR A 124 -8.09 -7.20 -3.37
C THR A 124 -6.71 -7.79 -3.07
N MET A 125 -6.69 -8.88 -2.28
CA MET A 125 -5.48 -9.60 -1.88
C MET A 125 -4.77 -10.24 -3.07
N ASP A 126 -5.49 -10.97 -3.92
CA ASP A 126 -4.95 -11.56 -5.15
C ASP A 126 -4.32 -10.49 -6.03
N ALA A 127 -5.01 -9.36 -6.23
CA ALA A 127 -4.56 -8.31 -7.14
C ALA A 127 -3.23 -7.66 -6.71
N TYR A 128 -3.02 -7.31 -5.44
CA TYR A 128 -1.72 -6.76 -5.01
C TYR A 128 -0.61 -7.82 -4.98
N LEU A 129 -0.93 -9.09 -4.66
CA LEU A 129 0.04 -10.18 -4.69
C LEU A 129 0.48 -10.52 -6.12
N MET A 130 -0.45 -10.53 -7.07
CA MET A 130 -0.18 -10.67 -8.49
C MET A 130 0.69 -9.52 -9.02
N HIS A 131 0.43 -8.29 -8.59
CA HIS A 131 1.27 -7.13 -8.94
C HIS A 131 2.70 -7.29 -8.41
N ALA A 132 2.86 -7.59 -7.11
CA ALA A 132 4.16 -7.84 -6.50
C ALA A 132 4.93 -8.99 -7.18
N LEU A 133 4.26 -10.09 -7.52
CA LEU A 133 4.84 -11.20 -8.27
C LEU A 133 5.26 -10.76 -9.68
N SER A 134 4.38 -10.08 -10.43
CA SER A 134 4.65 -9.57 -11.78
C SER A 134 5.91 -8.69 -11.78
N HIS A 135 5.96 -7.73 -10.87
CA HIS A 135 7.08 -6.81 -10.71
C HIS A 135 8.40 -7.55 -10.40
N VAL A 136 8.43 -8.42 -9.38
CA VAL A 136 9.62 -9.22 -9.03
C VAL A 136 10.09 -10.10 -10.20
N HIS A 137 9.16 -10.70 -10.94
CA HIS A 137 9.49 -11.50 -12.12
C HIS A 137 10.02 -10.63 -13.28
N ARG A 138 9.45 -9.44 -13.53
CA ARG A 138 9.94 -8.51 -14.56
C ARG A 138 11.35 -8.02 -14.25
N THR A 139 11.60 -7.47 -13.06
CA THR A 139 12.93 -6.97 -12.64
C THR A 139 14.00 -8.07 -12.74
N ARG A 140 13.68 -9.28 -12.29
CA ARG A 140 14.59 -10.42 -12.36
C ARG A 140 14.88 -10.89 -13.79
N ASP A 141 13.90 -10.87 -14.67
CA ASP A 141 14.10 -11.27 -16.06
C ASP A 141 14.95 -10.23 -16.83
N VAL A 142 14.81 -8.92 -16.55
CA VAL A 142 15.70 -7.88 -17.10
C VAL A 142 17.15 -8.16 -16.67
N VAL A 143 17.38 -8.39 -15.37
CA VAL A 143 18.72 -8.74 -14.86
C VAL A 143 19.28 -9.99 -15.55
N ILE A 144 18.48 -11.04 -15.75
CA ILE A 144 18.91 -12.26 -16.46
C ILE A 144 19.22 -12.01 -17.95
N LYS A 145 18.45 -11.15 -18.63
CA LYS A 145 18.70 -10.76 -20.03
C LYS A 145 20.04 -10.00 -20.13
N ASN A 146 20.24 -8.99 -19.30
CA ASN A 146 21.46 -8.18 -19.31
C ASN A 146 22.69 -8.98 -18.86
N ASP A 147 22.56 -9.83 -17.84
CA ASP A 147 23.60 -10.80 -17.47
C ASP A 147 24.00 -11.71 -18.66
N ALA A 148 23.06 -12.03 -19.55
CA ALA A 148 23.34 -12.83 -20.76
C ALA A 148 24.02 -12.02 -21.86
N LYS A 149 23.60 -10.77 -22.09
CA LYS A 149 24.28 -9.84 -23.00
C LYS A 149 25.74 -9.63 -22.58
N LEU A 150 25.99 -9.27 -21.32
CA LEU A 150 27.34 -9.03 -20.77
C LEU A 150 28.27 -10.25 -20.78
N ARG A 151 27.74 -11.48 -20.87
CA ARG A 151 28.56 -12.70 -21.07
C ARG A 151 28.92 -12.95 -22.53
N ASN A 152 28.18 -12.37 -23.47
CA ASN A 152 28.36 -12.57 -24.90
C ASN A 152 29.23 -11.45 -25.51
N ASP A 153 29.01 -10.19 -25.09
CA ASP A 153 29.80 -9.04 -25.52
C ASP A 153 30.69 -8.52 -24.38
N ALA A 154 31.93 -9.01 -24.33
CA ALA A 154 32.92 -8.64 -23.32
C ALA A 154 33.53 -7.22 -23.52
N ASN A 155 33.27 -6.58 -24.67
CA ASN A 155 33.80 -5.26 -25.04
C ASN A 155 32.78 -4.11 -24.88
N THR A 156 31.55 -4.37 -24.42
CA THR A 156 30.55 -3.30 -24.23
C THR A 156 30.87 -2.48 -22.99
N ASP A 157 31.03 -1.17 -23.14
CA ASP A 157 31.15 -0.28 -21.99
C ASP A 157 29.79 -0.11 -21.30
N VAL A 158 29.70 -0.67 -20.09
CA VAL A 158 28.52 -0.62 -19.21
C VAL A 158 28.26 0.80 -18.71
N MET A 159 29.24 1.71 -18.79
CA MET A 159 29.11 3.10 -18.35
C MET A 159 28.34 3.96 -19.35
N GLU A 160 28.47 3.68 -20.66
CA GLU A 160 27.88 4.49 -21.74
C GLU A 160 26.44 4.08 -22.10
N ASP A 161 26.06 2.81 -21.94
CA ASP A 161 24.71 2.33 -22.24
C ASP A 161 23.85 2.12 -20.99
N ASP A 162 22.91 3.05 -20.78
CA ASP A 162 21.88 2.99 -19.73
C ASP A 162 21.04 1.70 -19.74
N SER A 163 20.99 0.95 -20.85
CA SER A 163 20.24 -0.32 -20.95
C SER A 163 20.74 -1.40 -19.98
N TYR A 164 21.99 -1.31 -19.51
CA TYR A 164 22.58 -2.21 -18.52
C TYR A 164 22.36 -1.78 -17.06
N ARG A 165 21.84 -0.56 -16.81
CA ARG A 165 21.55 -0.06 -15.47
C ARG A 165 20.23 -0.63 -14.97
N ASP A 166 20.27 -1.87 -14.51
CA ASP A 166 19.09 -2.68 -14.17
C ASP A 166 18.92 -2.98 -12.66
N GLN A 167 19.93 -2.70 -11.86
CA GLN A 167 20.00 -3.04 -10.44
C GLN A 167 19.70 -1.84 -9.52
N GLY A 168 19.39 -2.16 -8.26
CA GLY A 168 19.49 -1.21 -7.15
C GLY A 168 20.54 -1.69 -6.16
N PHE A 169 20.94 -0.85 -5.22
CA PHE A 169 21.90 -1.19 -4.15
C PHE A 169 21.68 -2.57 -3.52
N THR A 170 20.43 -2.94 -3.23
CA THR A 170 20.07 -4.23 -2.62
C THR A 170 18.99 -4.96 -3.42
N ARG A 171 18.90 -6.28 -3.20
CA ARG A 171 18.00 -7.16 -3.95
C ARG A 171 16.50 -7.08 -3.58
N PRO A 172 16.10 -6.86 -2.31
CA PRO A 172 14.69 -6.73 -1.96
C PRO A 172 14.02 -5.61 -2.75
N LYS A 173 12.91 -5.93 -3.42
CA LYS A 173 12.10 -4.97 -4.19
C LYS A 173 10.72 -4.73 -3.61
N VAL A 174 10.17 -5.70 -2.88
CA VAL A 174 8.83 -5.60 -2.28
C VAL A 174 8.91 -5.77 -0.76
N LEU A 175 8.20 -4.92 -0.03
CA LEU A 175 8.00 -5.00 1.41
C LEU A 175 6.51 -5.15 1.75
N PHE A 176 6.15 -6.21 2.46
CA PHE A 176 4.83 -6.38 3.08
C PHE A 176 4.91 -6.04 4.57
N LEU A 177 4.11 -5.06 4.99
CA LEU A 177 3.93 -4.64 6.39
C LEU A 177 2.55 -5.08 6.86
N LEU A 178 2.53 -5.98 7.85
CA LEU A 178 1.35 -6.71 8.30
C LEU A 178 1.27 -6.72 9.83
N PRO A 179 0.08 -6.69 10.47
CA PRO A 179 -0.03 -6.56 11.92
C PRO A 179 0.17 -7.86 12.71
N LEU A 180 -0.19 -9.03 12.15
CA LEU A 180 -0.32 -10.30 12.86
C LEU A 180 0.23 -11.48 12.05
N LYS A 181 0.79 -12.50 12.73
CA LYS A 181 1.25 -13.76 12.10
C LYS A 181 0.13 -14.49 11.34
N SER A 182 -1.09 -14.55 11.86
CA SER A 182 -2.24 -15.17 11.16
C SER A 182 -2.49 -14.56 9.77
N ILE A 183 -2.35 -13.24 9.64
CA ILE A 183 -2.51 -12.51 8.37
C ILE A 183 -1.30 -12.75 7.45
N ALA A 184 -0.08 -12.73 8.00
CA ALA A 184 1.14 -13.08 7.27
C ALA A 184 1.08 -14.51 6.69
N ARG A 185 0.56 -15.48 7.46
CA ARG A 185 0.33 -16.85 7.00
C ARG A 185 -0.57 -16.90 5.78
N ARG A 186 -1.71 -16.22 5.83
CA ARG A 186 -2.69 -16.20 4.73
C ARG A 186 -2.09 -15.56 3.48
N ILE A 187 -1.33 -14.48 3.63
CA ILE A 187 -0.59 -13.84 2.54
C ILE A 187 0.47 -14.75 1.92
N VAL A 188 1.30 -15.40 2.73
CA VAL A 188 2.34 -16.33 2.22
C VAL A 188 1.70 -17.55 1.54
N LYS A 189 0.69 -18.18 2.14
CA LYS A 189 -0.07 -19.29 1.54
C LYS A 189 -0.61 -18.89 0.17
N ARG A 190 -1.22 -17.70 0.05
CA ARG A 190 -1.81 -17.23 -1.22
C ARG A 190 -0.76 -16.80 -2.25
N LEU A 191 0.33 -16.16 -1.82
CA LEU A 191 1.48 -15.83 -2.67
C LEU A 191 2.11 -17.08 -3.30
N ILE A 192 2.22 -18.17 -2.54
CA ILE A 192 2.70 -19.47 -3.05
C ILE A 192 1.72 -20.05 -4.07
N GLN A 193 0.42 -20.05 -3.81
CA GLN A 193 -0.60 -20.50 -4.77
C GLN A 193 -0.55 -19.71 -6.09
N LEU A 194 -0.43 -18.37 -6.01
CA LEU A 194 -0.33 -17.48 -7.16
C LEU A 194 1.01 -17.60 -7.91
N SER A 195 2.02 -18.27 -7.34
CA SER A 195 3.29 -18.53 -8.02
C SER A 195 3.23 -19.84 -8.82
N PRO A 196 3.67 -19.88 -10.09
CA PRO A 196 3.74 -21.12 -10.88
C PRO A 196 4.93 -22.02 -10.50
N LEU A 197 5.62 -21.73 -9.39
CA LEU A 197 6.85 -22.41 -8.96
C LEU A 197 6.56 -23.44 -7.87
N THR A 198 7.17 -24.62 -7.98
CA THR A 198 7.08 -25.68 -6.96
C THR A 198 7.72 -25.21 -5.65
N GLN A 199 7.02 -25.30 -4.51
CA GLN A 199 7.62 -24.92 -3.23
C GLN A 199 8.76 -25.88 -2.85
N LYS A 200 9.77 -25.40 -2.09
CA LYS A 200 10.76 -26.29 -1.46
C LYS A 200 10.31 -26.73 -0.06
N ASP A 201 9.98 -28.01 0.09
CA ASP A 201 9.31 -28.61 1.24
C ASP A 201 9.91 -28.24 2.61
N ASN A 202 11.24 -28.35 2.77
CA ASN A 202 11.91 -28.04 4.05
C ASN A 202 11.59 -26.64 4.58
N SER A 203 11.40 -25.65 3.70
CA SER A 203 11.08 -24.27 4.12
C SER A 203 9.60 -24.10 4.48
N MET A 204 8.71 -24.93 3.93
CA MET A 204 7.29 -24.94 4.31
C MET A 204 7.07 -25.64 5.64
N GLY A 205 7.81 -26.72 5.94
CA GLY A 205 7.73 -27.38 7.25
C GLY A 205 8.12 -26.45 8.41
N GLN A 206 9.15 -25.63 8.24
CA GLN A 206 9.50 -24.59 9.21
C GLN A 206 8.39 -23.52 9.32
N PHE A 207 7.88 -23.03 8.19
CA PHE A 207 6.84 -22.01 8.16
C PHE A 207 5.55 -22.45 8.86
N LYS A 208 5.10 -23.67 8.56
CA LYS A 208 3.97 -24.34 9.20
C LYS A 208 4.15 -24.48 10.72
N LYS A 209 5.38 -24.72 11.19
CA LYS A 209 5.68 -24.83 12.62
C LYS A 209 5.67 -23.47 13.35
N GLU A 210 6.07 -22.40 12.69
CA GLU A 210 6.17 -21.05 13.29
C GLU A 210 4.87 -20.24 13.17
N PHE A 211 4.07 -20.47 12.13
CA PHE A 211 2.82 -19.74 11.86
C PHE A 211 1.56 -20.62 11.98
N GLY A 212 1.69 -21.92 12.21
CA GLY A 212 0.59 -22.90 12.26
C GLY A 212 0.17 -23.46 10.89
N GLU A 213 -0.51 -24.61 10.88
CA GLU A 213 -0.90 -25.30 9.65
C GLU A 213 -2.24 -24.83 9.09
N SER A 214 -3.31 -24.84 9.88
CA SER A 214 -4.66 -24.55 9.40
C SER A 214 -5.16 -23.16 9.77
N ASP A 215 -6.03 -22.59 8.93
CA ASP A 215 -6.81 -21.39 9.28
C ASP A 215 -8.12 -21.77 10.03
N ASP A 216 -8.33 -23.07 10.25
CA ASP A 216 -9.53 -23.69 10.82
C ASP A 216 -9.32 -24.21 12.26
N GLU A 217 -8.10 -24.10 12.81
CA GLU A 217 -7.81 -24.10 14.25
C GLU A 217 -8.42 -22.84 14.90
N LEU A 218 -9.75 -22.77 14.86
CA LEU A 218 -10.54 -21.79 15.56
C LEU A 218 -10.54 -22.16 17.04
N GLU A 219 -9.81 -21.41 17.86
CA GLU A 219 -10.04 -21.40 19.30
C GLU A 219 -11.52 -21.12 19.59
N GLU A 220 -12.05 -21.70 20.67
CA GLU A 220 -13.48 -21.53 20.98
C GLU A 220 -13.81 -20.03 21.11
N PRO A 221 -14.85 -19.53 20.39
CA PRO A 221 -15.13 -18.11 20.31
C PRO A 221 -15.46 -17.57 21.70
N ASN A 222 -14.64 -16.65 22.19
CA ASN A 222 -14.81 -16.09 23.53
C ASN A 222 -16.13 -15.33 23.60
N SER A 223 -17.09 -15.87 24.36
CA SER A 223 -18.46 -15.36 24.48
C SER A 223 -18.54 -13.96 25.09
N SER A 224 -17.49 -13.48 25.76
CA SER A 224 -17.41 -12.12 26.28
C SER A 224 -17.01 -11.07 25.23
N LYS A 225 -16.55 -11.50 24.05
CA LYS A 225 -16.03 -10.62 22.98
C LYS A 225 -16.90 -10.69 21.72
N PRO A 226 -17.02 -9.59 20.96
CA PRO A 226 -17.82 -9.57 19.75
C PRO A 226 -17.22 -10.45 18.65
N THR A 227 -18.05 -10.86 17.69
CA THR A 227 -17.73 -11.87 16.67
C THR A 227 -16.57 -11.46 15.76
N ASP A 228 -16.43 -10.16 15.48
CA ASP A 228 -15.34 -9.58 14.71
C ASP A 228 -13.98 -9.70 15.44
N PHE A 229 -13.94 -9.44 16.75
CA PHE A 229 -12.76 -9.70 17.58
C PHE A 229 -12.36 -11.17 17.48
N ASN A 230 -13.29 -12.10 17.73
CA ASN A 230 -12.99 -13.53 17.77
C ASN A 230 -12.50 -14.07 16.42
N LEU A 231 -12.84 -13.42 15.30
CA LEU A 231 -12.40 -13.82 13.96
C LEU A 231 -11.12 -13.10 13.49
N LEU A 232 -10.82 -11.89 13.96
CA LEU A 232 -9.53 -11.22 13.73
C LEU A 232 -8.40 -11.88 14.54
N PHE A 233 -8.68 -12.16 15.81
CA PHE A 233 -7.74 -12.78 16.74
C PHE A 233 -7.84 -14.31 16.78
N ALA A 234 -8.39 -14.93 15.73
CA ALA A 234 -8.38 -16.37 15.54
C ALA A 234 -6.97 -16.84 15.13
N GLY A 235 -6.41 -17.78 15.90
CA GLY A 235 -5.08 -18.33 15.67
C GLY A 235 -3.95 -17.44 16.18
N ASP A 236 -2.80 -17.46 15.50
CA ASP A 236 -1.58 -16.77 15.98
C ASP A 236 -1.66 -15.24 15.86
N VAL A 237 -1.75 -14.59 17.01
CA VAL A 237 -1.85 -13.13 17.20
C VAL A 237 -0.51 -12.45 17.48
N GLU A 238 0.61 -13.17 17.43
CA GLU A 238 1.93 -12.58 17.67
C GLU A 238 2.26 -11.54 16.58
N ASP A 239 2.77 -10.39 17.01
CA ASP A 239 3.15 -9.26 16.17
C ASP A 239 4.68 -9.17 15.95
N HIS A 240 5.43 -10.20 16.35
CA HIS A 240 6.88 -10.29 16.16
C HIS A 240 7.26 -11.30 15.07
N PHE A 241 7.35 -10.84 13.83
CA PHE A 241 7.85 -11.65 12.71
C PHE A 241 8.57 -10.79 11.66
N LEU A 242 9.65 -11.34 11.09
CA LEU A 242 10.43 -10.73 10.01
C LEU A 242 11.17 -11.82 9.23
N PHE A 243 10.84 -12.01 7.95
CA PHE A 243 11.49 -13.01 7.10
C PHE A 243 11.53 -12.60 5.62
N GLY A 244 12.58 -13.06 4.92
CA GLY A 244 12.75 -12.84 3.48
C GLY A 244 12.27 -14.03 2.64
N ILE A 245 11.58 -13.76 1.54
CA ILE A 245 11.16 -14.71 0.52
C ILE A 245 12.05 -14.55 -0.72
N LYS A 246 12.61 -15.66 -1.22
CA LYS A 246 13.43 -15.71 -2.43
C LYS A 246 12.75 -16.55 -3.50
N PHE A 247 12.59 -16.00 -4.70
CA PHE A 247 12.20 -16.73 -5.89
C PHE A 247 13.44 -17.25 -6.60
N THR A 248 13.47 -18.55 -6.92
CA THR A 248 14.50 -19.19 -7.74
C THR A 248 13.95 -19.51 -9.13
N LYS A 249 14.70 -20.20 -10.00
CA LYS A 249 14.20 -20.57 -11.34
C LYS A 249 13.12 -21.66 -11.30
N LYS A 250 13.05 -22.45 -10.22
CA LYS A 250 12.15 -23.61 -10.08
C LYS A 250 11.29 -23.57 -8.82
N SER A 251 11.70 -22.84 -7.78
CA SER A 251 11.04 -22.87 -6.47
C SER A 251 11.04 -21.55 -5.70
N VAL A 252 10.05 -21.42 -4.82
CA VAL A 252 10.00 -20.40 -3.76
C VAL A 252 10.75 -20.92 -2.53
N LYS A 253 11.62 -20.09 -1.94
CA LYS A 253 12.32 -20.36 -0.67
C LYS A 253 11.97 -19.29 0.37
N LEU A 254 11.31 -19.72 1.45
CA LEU A 254 11.08 -18.91 2.65
C LEU A 254 12.37 -18.83 3.52
N TYR A 255 12.42 -17.88 4.45
CA TYR A 255 13.56 -17.65 5.37
C TYR A 255 14.92 -17.50 4.65
N SER A 256 14.94 -16.73 3.56
CA SER A 256 16.20 -16.28 2.95
C SER A 256 16.71 -15.03 3.67
N ASN A 257 18.05 -14.89 3.77
CA ASN A 257 18.69 -13.66 4.24
C ASN A 257 18.18 -12.45 3.44
N PHE A 258 17.96 -11.30 4.08
CA PHE A 258 17.32 -10.12 3.49
C PHE A 258 17.99 -9.68 2.19
N TYR A 259 19.31 -9.49 2.20
CA TYR A 259 20.11 -9.17 1.00
C TYR A 259 20.02 -10.20 -0.15
N ALA A 260 19.56 -11.43 0.14
CA ALA A 260 19.35 -12.50 -0.83
C ALA A 260 17.85 -12.78 -1.12
N SER A 261 16.93 -12.05 -0.50
CA SER A 261 15.49 -12.13 -0.73
C SER A 261 15.04 -11.16 -1.83
N ASP A 262 13.90 -11.43 -2.44
CA ASP A 262 13.25 -10.53 -3.42
C ASP A 262 12.09 -9.76 -2.76
N ILE A 263 11.44 -10.39 -1.78
CA ILE A 263 10.32 -9.86 -1.00
C ILE A 263 10.65 -10.01 0.48
N ILE A 264 10.38 -8.98 1.28
CA ILE A 264 10.44 -9.01 2.75
C ILE A 264 9.01 -8.99 3.29
N VAL A 265 8.72 -9.85 4.27
CA VAL A 265 7.46 -9.86 5.02
C VAL A 265 7.78 -9.58 6.47
N ALA A 266 7.15 -8.54 7.04
CA ALA A 266 7.47 -8.06 8.37
C ALA A 266 6.26 -7.49 9.10
N SER A 267 6.32 -7.54 10.43
CA SER A 267 5.57 -6.62 11.28
C SER A 267 6.30 -5.27 11.39
N PRO A 268 5.58 -4.13 11.44
CA PRO A 268 6.18 -2.82 11.74
C PRO A 268 6.99 -2.82 13.04
N LEU A 269 6.56 -3.56 14.07
CA LEU A 269 7.29 -3.70 15.34
C LEU A 269 8.64 -4.41 15.13
N ALA A 270 8.61 -5.60 14.52
CA ALA A 270 9.80 -6.41 14.30
C ALA A 270 10.81 -5.71 13.38
N LEU A 271 10.33 -4.98 12.37
CA LEU A 271 11.19 -4.23 11.46
C LEU A 271 11.80 -2.99 12.13
N LYS A 272 11.03 -2.22 12.91
CA LYS A 272 11.57 -1.13 13.73
C LYS A 272 12.65 -1.63 14.69
N LEU A 273 12.38 -2.69 15.45
CA LEU A 273 13.36 -3.30 16.36
C LEU A 273 14.64 -3.77 15.64
N LYS A 274 14.51 -4.25 14.39
CA LYS A 274 15.65 -4.64 13.55
C LYS A 274 16.48 -3.44 13.10
N ILE A 275 15.84 -2.32 12.74
CA ILE A 275 16.50 -1.05 12.37
C ILE A 275 17.21 -0.46 13.59
N ASP A 276 16.55 -0.40 14.74
CA ASP A 276 17.07 0.15 16.02
C ASP A 276 18.16 -0.72 16.68
N GLY A 277 18.70 -1.73 15.99
CA GLY A 277 19.79 -2.60 16.47
C GLY A 277 19.38 -3.74 17.43
N GLY A 278 18.10 -3.80 17.82
CA GLY A 278 17.47 -4.87 18.61
C GLY A 278 17.76 -4.83 20.12
N GLU A 279 16.71 -4.88 20.94
CA GLU A 279 16.80 -4.85 22.41
C GLU A 279 17.70 -5.97 22.99
N VAL A 280 17.63 -7.16 22.39
CA VAL A 280 18.24 -8.40 22.93
C VAL A 280 19.77 -8.44 22.75
N THR A 281 20.36 -7.56 21.93
CA THR A 281 21.81 -7.61 21.60
C THR A 281 22.64 -6.40 22.01
N LYS A 282 22.30 -5.74 23.13
CA LYS A 282 23.25 -4.91 23.91
C LYS A 282 24.39 -5.72 24.58
N LYS A 283 24.86 -6.81 23.95
CA LYS A 283 26.03 -7.57 24.42
C LYS A 283 27.32 -6.83 24.04
N LYS A 284 27.98 -6.27 25.05
CA LYS A 284 29.33 -5.63 25.01
C LYS A 284 29.43 -4.29 24.26
N GLY A 285 28.78 -3.25 24.78
CA GLY A 285 29.33 -1.87 24.81
C GLY A 285 29.60 -1.13 23.50
N ARG A 286 29.38 -1.72 22.32
CA ARG A 286 29.36 -1.01 21.04
C ARG A 286 27.93 -0.90 20.54
N PRO A 287 27.46 0.27 20.07
CA PRO A 287 26.24 0.33 19.28
C PRO A 287 26.47 -0.54 18.04
N LYS A 288 25.59 -1.52 17.83
CA LYS A 288 25.57 -2.29 16.60
C LYS A 288 24.98 -1.40 15.53
N GLU A 289 25.74 -1.12 14.46
CA GLU A 289 25.29 -0.26 13.37
C GLU A 289 23.90 -0.68 12.88
N ASN A 290 23.03 0.32 12.69
CA ASN A 290 21.69 0.11 12.16
C ASN A 290 21.79 -0.53 10.78
N ASP A 291 21.43 -1.80 10.68
CA ASP A 291 21.50 -2.61 9.47
C ASP A 291 20.22 -2.36 8.64
N SER A 292 20.01 -1.11 8.21
CA SER A 292 18.84 -0.67 7.42
C SER A 292 19.05 -0.72 5.91
N ASP A 293 20.29 -0.90 5.43
CA ASP A 293 20.66 -0.92 4.00
C ASP A 293 19.79 -1.86 3.15
N PHE A 294 19.27 -2.96 3.71
CA PHE A 294 18.38 -3.88 2.98
C PHE A 294 17.03 -3.26 2.56
N LEU A 295 16.71 -2.05 3.02
CA LEU A 295 15.53 -1.26 2.66
C LEU A 295 15.79 -0.17 1.60
N SER A 296 17.04 0.00 1.15
CA SER A 296 17.44 1.03 0.18
C SER A 296 16.71 0.89 -1.16
N SER A 297 16.46 -0.35 -1.60
CA SER A 297 16.04 -0.67 -2.96
C SER A 297 14.60 -1.18 -3.10
N ILE A 298 13.77 -0.95 -2.07
CA ILE A 298 12.34 -1.26 -2.11
C ILE A 298 11.63 -0.34 -3.12
N GLU A 299 10.98 -0.96 -4.11
CA GLU A 299 10.19 -0.31 -5.17
C GLU A 299 8.68 -0.41 -4.90
N ILE A 300 8.22 -1.43 -4.16
CA ILE A 300 6.81 -1.58 -3.76
C ILE A 300 6.70 -1.80 -2.24
N VAL A 301 5.87 -1.01 -1.57
CA VAL A 301 5.46 -1.22 -0.18
C VAL A 301 3.96 -1.48 -0.13
N VAL A 302 3.56 -2.58 0.52
CA VAL A 302 2.16 -2.88 0.80
C VAL A 302 1.95 -2.91 2.32
N VAL A 303 1.14 -1.98 2.81
CA VAL A 303 0.64 -1.95 4.19
C VAL A 303 -0.78 -2.52 4.16
N ASP A 304 -0.96 -3.75 4.64
CA ASP A 304 -2.28 -4.39 4.73
C ASP A 304 -2.81 -4.35 6.16
N TYR A 305 -4.13 -4.21 6.31
CA TYR A 305 -4.80 -3.99 7.60
C TYR A 305 -4.19 -2.81 8.40
N ALA A 306 -4.00 -1.68 7.71
CA ALA A 306 -3.44 -0.47 8.33
C ALA A 306 -4.30 0.05 9.50
N ASP A 307 -5.59 -0.26 9.52
CA ASP A 307 -6.50 -0.07 10.65
C ASP A 307 -6.09 -0.87 11.89
N VAL A 308 -5.75 -2.16 11.74
CA VAL A 308 -5.25 -2.98 12.85
C VAL A 308 -3.86 -2.50 13.30
N ILE A 309 -2.99 -2.12 12.36
CA ILE A 309 -1.68 -1.50 12.69
C ILE A 309 -1.86 -0.18 13.46
N SER A 310 -2.88 0.61 13.11
CA SER A 310 -3.25 1.84 13.83
C SER A 310 -3.76 1.56 15.25
N MET A 311 -4.45 0.44 15.49
CA MET A 311 -4.87 0.01 16.83
C MET A 311 -3.69 -0.51 17.67
N GLN A 312 -2.66 -1.09 17.04
CA GLN A 312 -1.44 -1.54 17.71
C GLN A 312 -0.53 -0.35 18.08
N ASN A 313 0.19 0.21 17.10
CA ASN A 313 1.03 1.39 17.27
C ASN A 313 1.44 1.99 15.91
N TRP A 314 0.78 3.08 15.51
CA TRP A 314 1.07 3.76 14.25
C TRP A 314 2.50 4.33 14.15
N SER A 315 3.14 4.67 15.27
CA SER A 315 4.52 5.21 15.26
C SER A 315 5.54 4.21 14.73
N HIS A 316 5.27 2.91 14.85
CA HIS A 316 6.16 1.86 14.32
C HIS A 316 6.14 1.85 12.79
N LEU A 317 4.97 2.04 12.18
CA LEU A 317 4.85 2.17 10.73
C LEU A 317 5.54 3.45 10.23
N HIS A 318 5.34 4.58 10.92
CA HIS A 318 5.97 5.85 10.55
C HIS A 318 7.50 5.74 10.55
N ALA A 319 8.09 5.25 11.65
CA ALA A 319 9.54 5.08 11.79
C ALA A 319 10.13 4.13 10.73
N VAL A 320 9.39 3.08 10.34
CA VAL A 320 9.80 2.19 9.24
C VAL A 320 9.80 2.91 7.89
N LEU A 321 8.75 3.67 7.56
CA LEU A 321 8.65 4.37 6.27
C LEU A 321 9.67 5.51 6.14
N GLU A 322 10.03 6.17 7.25
CA GLU A 322 11.10 7.17 7.31
C GLU A 322 12.49 6.58 7.03
N GLN A 323 12.68 5.28 7.20
CA GLN A 323 13.96 4.58 7.02
C GLN A 323 14.05 3.84 5.67
N LEU A 324 13.03 3.94 4.81
CA LEU A 324 13.03 3.39 3.46
C LEU A 324 13.83 4.26 2.49
N ASN A 325 14.50 3.62 1.53
CA ASN A 325 15.15 4.26 0.38
C ASN A 325 16.31 5.23 0.69
N HIS A 326 16.90 5.15 1.88
CA HIS A 326 18.19 5.79 2.15
C HIS A 326 19.32 5.12 1.38
N LEU A 327 20.41 5.86 1.16
CA LEU A 327 21.65 5.30 0.63
C LEU A 327 22.23 4.27 1.62
N PRO A 328 22.72 3.12 1.14
CA PRO A 328 23.33 2.12 2.00
C PRO A 328 24.63 2.67 2.60
N SER A 329 24.87 2.38 3.88
CA SER A 329 26.14 2.77 4.53
C SER A 329 27.28 1.81 4.21
N LYS A 330 26.98 0.59 3.74
CA LYS A 330 27.97 -0.47 3.49
C LYS A 330 28.05 -0.82 2.01
N GLU A 331 29.25 -1.19 1.57
CA GLU A 331 29.46 -1.78 0.26
C GLU A 331 28.86 -3.20 0.23
N HIS A 332 27.83 -3.38 -0.60
CA HIS A 332 27.21 -4.67 -0.88
C HIS A 332 27.76 -5.24 -2.19
N VAL A 333 27.55 -6.54 -2.44
CA VAL A 333 28.10 -7.31 -3.60
C VAL A 333 27.48 -6.89 -4.96
N THR A 334 26.79 -5.76 -5.02
CA THR A 334 26.11 -5.24 -6.21
C THR A 334 27.10 -4.46 -7.08
N ASN A 335 27.07 -4.65 -8.41
CA ASN A 335 27.92 -3.88 -9.31
C ASN A 335 27.41 -2.45 -9.43
N VAL A 336 28.18 -1.48 -8.91
CA VAL A 336 27.82 -0.06 -8.89
C VAL A 336 27.50 0.49 -10.29
N MET A 337 28.20 0.02 -11.33
CA MET A 337 28.00 0.48 -12.72
C MET A 337 26.63 0.09 -13.29
N ARG A 338 25.91 -0.85 -12.66
CA ARG A 338 24.56 -1.29 -13.06
C ARG A 338 23.45 -0.70 -12.18
N ILE A 339 23.78 0.15 -11.22
CA ILE A 339 22.78 0.80 -10.37
C ILE A 339 22.07 1.88 -11.19
N ARG A 340 20.73 1.94 -11.10
CA ARG A 340 19.93 2.96 -11.79
C ARG A 340 20.29 4.37 -11.29
N PRO A 341 20.39 5.40 -12.16
CA PRO A 341 20.78 6.75 -11.75
C PRO A 341 19.92 7.32 -10.61
N TRP A 342 18.61 7.12 -10.67
CA TRP A 342 17.67 7.60 -9.64
C TRP A 342 17.83 6.95 -8.24
N TYR A 343 18.60 5.86 -8.10
CA TYR A 343 19.04 5.38 -6.80
C TYR A 343 20.24 6.18 -6.26
N LEU A 344 21.15 6.61 -7.14
CA LEU A 344 22.33 7.40 -6.81
C LEU A 344 21.93 8.85 -6.47
N ASP A 345 20.94 9.40 -7.18
CA ASP A 345 20.42 10.77 -6.99
C ASP A 345 19.45 10.93 -5.78
N GLU A 346 19.35 9.91 -4.91
CA GLU A 346 18.40 9.83 -3.77
C GLU A 346 16.90 9.91 -4.14
N GLN A 347 16.57 9.80 -5.43
CA GLN A 347 15.21 9.98 -5.98
C GLN A 347 14.30 8.75 -5.84
N ALA A 348 14.82 7.60 -5.37
CA ALA A 348 14.08 6.34 -5.23
C ALA A 348 12.73 6.45 -4.49
N ARG A 349 12.58 7.43 -3.58
CA ARG A 349 11.31 7.75 -2.89
C ARG A 349 10.16 8.14 -3.84
N TYR A 350 10.46 8.70 -5.02
CA TYR A 350 9.49 9.13 -6.03
C TYR A 350 9.11 8.00 -7.01
N TYR A 351 9.93 6.95 -7.10
CA TYR A 351 9.63 5.74 -7.89
C TYR A 351 8.91 4.69 -7.04
N ARG A 352 9.13 4.66 -5.72
CA ARG A 352 8.44 3.73 -4.82
C ARG A 352 6.92 3.86 -4.91
N GLN A 353 6.24 2.75 -5.17
CA GLN A 353 4.79 2.64 -5.03
C GLN A 353 4.43 2.22 -3.60
N THR A 354 3.52 2.96 -2.97
CA THR A 354 3.01 2.69 -1.63
C THR A 354 1.52 2.36 -1.69
N ILE A 355 1.14 1.15 -1.28
CA ILE A 355 -0.24 0.66 -1.27
C ILE A 355 -0.68 0.50 0.19
N ILE A 356 -1.65 1.30 0.62
CA ILE A 356 -2.22 1.30 1.98
C ILE A 356 -3.65 0.76 1.92
N LEU A 357 -3.92 -0.32 2.65
CA LEU A 357 -5.22 -0.99 2.69
C LEU A 357 -5.78 -0.98 4.11
N SER A 358 -7.04 -0.57 4.29
CA SER A 358 -7.73 -0.59 5.58
C SER A 358 -9.25 -0.71 5.41
N SER A 359 -9.96 -1.12 6.47
CA SER A 359 -11.43 -1.12 6.47
C SER A 359 -12.04 0.27 6.67
N TYR A 360 -11.29 1.23 7.20
CA TYR A 360 -11.72 2.63 7.40
C TYR A 360 -10.54 3.60 7.29
N LEU A 361 -10.84 4.87 7.03
CA LEU A 361 -9.86 5.95 6.93
C LEU A 361 -9.62 6.59 8.31
N THR A 362 -8.36 6.81 8.67
CA THR A 362 -7.96 7.61 9.83
C THR A 362 -7.23 8.90 9.40
N PRO A 363 -7.20 9.95 10.23
CA PRO A 363 -6.40 11.15 9.92
C PRO A 363 -4.89 10.83 9.85
N GLU A 364 -4.40 9.85 10.61
CA GLU A 364 -3.00 9.41 10.60
C GLU A 364 -2.63 8.74 9.26
N MET A 365 -3.51 7.89 8.72
CA MET A 365 -3.37 7.33 7.36
C MET A 365 -3.34 8.43 6.31
N ASN A 366 -4.23 9.41 6.42
CA ASN A 366 -4.28 10.53 5.48
C ASN A 366 -3.03 11.42 5.57
N ALA A 367 -2.51 11.69 6.76
CA ALA A 367 -1.26 12.43 6.95
C ALA A 367 -0.08 11.69 6.32
N LEU A 368 0.05 10.39 6.57
CA LEU A 368 1.09 9.53 6.01
C LEU A 368 0.97 9.41 4.48
N PHE A 369 -0.23 9.27 3.93
CA PHE A 369 -0.47 9.22 2.48
C PHE A 369 -0.20 10.56 1.78
N ASN A 370 -0.36 11.70 2.46
CA ASN A 370 0.00 12.99 1.89
C ASN A 370 1.51 13.27 2.00
N GLY A 371 2.14 12.93 3.14
CA GLY A 371 3.55 13.20 3.40
C GLY A 371 4.56 12.20 2.83
N SER A 372 4.34 10.89 3.00
CA SER A 372 5.34 9.84 2.72
C SER A 372 5.16 9.14 1.37
N CYS A 373 3.96 9.23 0.78
CA CYS A 373 3.68 8.74 -0.56
C CYS A 373 3.91 9.91 -1.53
N LEU A 374 4.89 9.82 -2.43
CA LEU A 374 5.30 10.91 -3.32
C LEU A 374 5.53 10.42 -4.77
N ASN A 375 4.86 9.33 -5.17
CA ASN A 375 5.11 8.71 -6.46
C ASN A 375 4.82 9.67 -7.63
N TYR A 376 5.72 9.71 -8.62
CA TYR A 376 5.60 10.63 -9.76
C TYR A 376 4.44 10.27 -10.70
N GLU A 377 4.04 9.00 -10.82
CA GLU A 377 2.81 8.58 -11.53
C GLU A 377 1.55 9.14 -10.83
N GLY A 378 1.69 9.51 -9.55
CA GLY A 378 0.68 10.16 -8.74
C GLY A 378 -0.02 9.24 -7.73
N LYS A 379 -1.17 9.70 -7.25
CA LYS A 379 -1.94 9.14 -6.14
C LYS A 379 -3.35 8.75 -6.57
N VAL A 380 -3.88 7.69 -5.95
CA VAL A 380 -5.25 7.19 -6.10
C VAL A 380 -5.83 6.89 -4.72
N LEU A 381 -7.02 7.42 -4.45
CA LEU A 381 -7.74 7.30 -3.17
C LEU A 381 -9.14 6.72 -3.39
N SER A 382 -9.51 5.72 -2.59
CA SER A 382 -10.89 5.26 -2.45
C SER A 382 -11.66 6.19 -1.51
N TRP A 383 -12.51 7.06 -2.07
CA TRP A 383 -13.38 7.97 -1.33
C TRP A 383 -14.79 7.40 -1.16
N ARG A 384 -15.37 7.49 0.05
CA ARG A 384 -16.75 7.07 0.31
C ARG A 384 -17.67 8.29 0.46
N LEU A 385 -18.67 8.42 -0.41
CA LEU A 385 -19.73 9.40 -0.24
C LEU A 385 -20.69 8.94 0.86
N SER A 386 -21.06 9.89 1.72
CA SER A 386 -21.99 9.76 2.85
C SER A 386 -21.54 8.88 4.03
N LEU A 387 -21.09 9.56 5.09
CA LEU A 387 -21.48 9.24 6.46
C LEU A 387 -22.78 10.00 6.74
N GLN A 388 -23.93 9.35 6.56
CA GLN A 388 -25.16 9.82 7.21
C GLN A 388 -25.03 9.47 8.69
N VAL A 389 -24.58 10.44 9.50
CA VAL A 389 -24.53 10.30 10.96
C VAL A 389 -25.95 10.31 11.47
N PHE A 390 -26.54 9.12 11.59
CA PHE A 390 -27.83 8.93 12.24
C PHE A 390 -27.62 9.04 13.76
N PHE A 391 -27.76 10.25 14.30
CA PHE A 391 -27.80 10.42 15.74
C PHE A 391 -29.01 9.66 16.31
N PRO A 392 -28.85 8.77 17.31
CA PRO A 392 -29.99 8.19 17.99
C PRO A 392 -30.82 9.29 18.64
N LYS A 393 -32.15 9.14 18.61
CA LYS A 393 -33.11 10.15 19.12
C LYS A 393 -32.99 10.31 20.64
N TYR A 394 -32.08 11.16 21.10
CA TYR A 394 -32.14 11.71 22.45
C TYR A 394 -33.28 12.73 22.49
N SER A 395 -34.31 12.42 23.29
CA SER A 395 -35.49 13.26 23.48
C SER A 395 -35.14 14.52 24.30
N LEU A 396 -34.62 15.54 23.63
CA LEU A 396 -34.43 16.87 24.19
C LEU A 396 -35.74 17.67 24.04
N LYS A 397 -36.44 17.86 25.17
CA LYS A 397 -37.54 18.83 25.26
C LYS A 397 -37.00 20.25 25.03
N TYR A 398 -37.87 21.11 24.50
CA TYR A 398 -37.65 22.52 24.11
C TYR A 398 -36.86 22.69 22.80
N GLY A 399 -37.60 23.05 21.74
CA GLY A 399 -37.07 23.17 20.39
C GLY A 399 -36.81 24.61 19.95
N ARG A 400 -35.88 24.75 19.01
CA ARG A 400 -36.09 25.59 17.82
C ARG A 400 -35.26 25.09 16.64
N SER A 401 -35.68 25.47 15.43
CA SER A 401 -35.14 24.97 14.16
C SER A 401 -33.75 25.52 13.82
N VAL A 402 -32.94 24.66 13.17
CA VAL A 402 -31.80 25.02 12.32
C VAL A 402 -31.98 24.22 11.03
N ASN A 403 -32.47 24.85 9.96
CA ASN A 403 -32.81 24.13 8.71
C ASN A 403 -31.59 23.65 7.93
N SER A 404 -30.42 24.23 8.14
CA SER A 404 -29.12 23.62 7.84
C SER A 404 -28.01 24.31 8.62
N LEU A 405 -26.96 23.56 8.99
CA LEU A 405 -25.74 24.10 9.56
C LEU A 405 -24.58 23.74 8.63
N SER A 406 -24.20 24.67 7.75
CA SER A 406 -23.08 24.48 6.83
C SER A 406 -21.75 24.83 7.51
N LEU A 407 -21.08 23.82 8.07
CA LEU A 407 -19.66 23.93 8.42
C LEU A 407 -18.84 23.91 7.13
N GLN A 408 -18.32 25.08 6.76
CA GLN A 408 -17.50 25.26 5.59
C GLN A 408 -16.03 25.29 6.01
N THR A 409 -15.36 24.15 5.91
CA THR A 409 -13.90 24.06 5.94
C THR A 409 -13.38 24.04 4.50
N PRO A 410 -12.12 24.40 4.22
CA PRO A 410 -11.58 24.41 2.86
C PRO A 410 -11.51 23.03 2.17
N ILE A 411 -12.01 21.97 2.81
CA ILE A 411 -11.88 20.57 2.37
C ILE A 411 -13.25 19.85 2.28
N ALA A 412 -14.33 20.38 2.88
CA ALA A 412 -15.67 19.78 2.75
C ALA A 412 -16.82 20.78 2.98
N SER A 413 -17.95 20.53 2.31
CA SER A 413 -19.27 21.07 2.68
C SER A 413 -20.08 19.99 3.39
N LEU A 414 -20.37 20.21 4.68
CA LEU A 414 -21.31 19.38 5.43
C LEU A 414 -22.72 19.97 5.31
N GLN A 415 -23.66 19.26 4.70
CA GLN A 415 -25.07 19.64 4.65
C GLN A 415 -25.88 18.77 5.62
N ILE A 416 -26.33 19.37 6.71
CA ILE A 416 -27.24 18.75 7.69
C ILE A 416 -28.66 19.11 7.28
N TYR A 417 -29.53 18.11 7.12
CA TYR A 417 -30.94 18.28 6.75
C TYR A 417 -31.85 17.71 7.85
N CYS A 418 -32.73 18.55 8.38
CA CYS A 418 -33.74 18.18 9.39
C CYS A 418 -35.14 18.56 8.86
N PRO A 419 -36.03 17.59 8.59
CA PRO A 419 -37.41 17.88 8.19
C PRO A 419 -38.28 18.25 9.41
N ASP A 420 -39.20 19.19 9.17
CA ASP A 420 -40.33 19.64 10.01
C ASP A 420 -40.06 20.15 11.44
N MET A 421 -40.39 21.44 11.68
CA MET A 421 -41.10 21.99 12.84
C MET A 421 -41.21 23.53 12.74
N SER A 422 -42.33 24.12 13.18
CA SER A 422 -42.69 25.53 12.96
C SER A 422 -42.66 26.43 14.22
N SER A 423 -42.29 27.71 14.03
CA SER A 423 -42.53 28.90 14.91
C SER A 423 -41.59 29.26 16.11
N ALA A 424 -41.71 30.51 16.62
CA ALA A 424 -41.09 31.29 17.75
C ALA A 424 -39.98 30.70 18.69
N SER A 425 -39.00 31.44 19.25
CA SER A 425 -38.48 32.84 19.10
C SER A 425 -36.91 32.88 19.29
N GLU A 426 -36.23 34.05 19.26
CA GLU A 426 -34.77 34.12 18.94
C GLU A 426 -33.76 34.31 20.11
N GLN A 427 -34.18 34.69 21.32
CA GLN A 427 -33.29 35.40 22.26
C GLN A 427 -32.37 34.56 23.18
N ASN A 428 -32.35 33.21 23.12
CA ASN A 428 -31.62 32.38 24.10
C ASN A 428 -30.56 31.40 23.53
N LEU A 429 -30.20 31.51 22.24
CA LEU A 429 -29.35 30.50 21.58
C LEU A 429 -27.84 30.71 21.79
N MET A 430 -27.38 31.97 21.83
CA MET A 430 -25.95 32.33 21.84
C MET A 430 -25.14 31.82 23.06
N PRO A 431 -25.66 31.83 24.31
CA PRO A 431 -24.89 31.32 25.46
C PRO A 431 -24.61 29.82 25.38
N ARG A 432 -25.53 29.04 24.80
CA ARG A 432 -25.42 27.58 24.72
C ARG A 432 -24.60 27.10 23.53
N ILE A 433 -24.61 27.82 22.41
CA ILE A 433 -23.67 27.57 21.30
C ILE A 433 -22.23 27.83 21.75
N ARG A 434 -21.97 28.85 22.60
CA ARG A 434 -20.64 29.04 23.22
C ARG A 434 -20.21 27.86 24.09
N ALA A 435 -21.07 27.35 24.96
CA ALA A 435 -20.75 26.19 25.79
C ALA A 435 -20.47 24.92 24.95
N PHE A 436 -21.18 24.72 23.84
CA PHE A 436 -20.92 23.60 22.92
C PHE A 436 -19.60 23.79 22.15
N ALA A 437 -19.31 25.02 21.71
CA ALA A 437 -18.04 25.39 21.09
C ALA A 437 -16.86 25.24 22.05
N GLU A 438 -17.02 25.57 23.34
CA GLU A 438 -16.02 25.35 24.39
C GLU A 438 -15.75 23.86 24.64
N PHE A 439 -16.76 22.99 24.51
CA PHE A 439 -16.58 21.55 24.60
C PHE A 439 -15.79 21.00 23.40
N SER A 440 -16.04 21.50 22.17
CA SER A 440 -15.26 21.14 20.98
C SER A 440 -13.86 21.77 20.94
N ASN A 441 -13.68 22.96 21.53
CA ASN A 441 -12.40 23.70 21.52
C ASN A 441 -11.30 23.00 22.34
N LYS A 442 -11.63 22.03 23.20
CA LYS A 442 -10.61 21.20 23.88
C LYS A 442 -9.95 20.15 22.96
N PHE A 443 -10.49 19.89 21.77
CA PHE A 443 -9.94 18.93 20.80
C PHE A 443 -9.34 19.57 19.55
N TRP A 444 -9.45 20.89 19.39
CA TRP A 444 -8.97 21.62 18.20
C TRP A 444 -8.33 22.96 18.58
N ILE A 445 -7.06 22.93 18.98
CA ILE A 445 -6.21 24.13 19.08
C ILE A 445 -5.05 23.96 18.11
N GLY A 446 -5.07 24.73 17.01
CA GLY A 446 -4.08 24.64 15.95
C GLY A 446 -4.51 25.32 14.65
N SER A 447 -4.62 26.65 14.67
CA SER A 447 -4.86 27.50 13.49
C SER A 447 -6.27 27.44 12.85
N LEU A 448 -7.26 28.08 13.48
CA LEU A 448 -8.48 28.55 12.80
C LEU A 448 -9.06 29.86 13.41
N SER A 449 -8.16 30.73 13.91
CA SER A 449 -8.52 32.09 14.34
C SER A 449 -8.39 33.10 13.20
N ARG A 450 -9.37 33.08 12.27
CA ARG A 450 -9.82 34.17 11.37
C ARG A 450 -10.86 33.60 10.40
N HIS A 451 -11.82 34.43 9.98
CA HIS A 451 -12.98 34.13 9.12
C HIS A 451 -14.19 33.49 9.84
N ILE A 452 -15.03 34.34 10.42
CA ILE A 452 -16.38 34.02 10.89
C ILE A 452 -17.40 34.68 9.95
N LEU A 453 -18.29 33.84 9.40
CA LEU A 453 -19.60 34.09 8.79
C LEU A 453 -19.84 35.28 7.83
N VAL A 454 -20.35 34.94 6.65
CA VAL A 454 -21.37 35.71 5.93
C VAL A 454 -22.68 34.91 5.97
N LEU A 455 -23.70 35.41 6.68
CA LEU A 455 -25.07 34.92 6.54
C LEU A 455 -25.69 35.56 5.29
N LYS A 456 -26.10 34.74 4.32
CA LYS A 456 -27.06 35.18 3.29
C LYS A 456 -28.46 34.82 3.74
N GLN A 457 -29.23 35.82 4.14
CA GLN A 457 -30.68 35.75 4.15
C GLN A 457 -31.19 35.78 2.70
N TYR A 458 -32.28 35.06 2.45
CA TYR A 458 -33.19 35.23 1.32
C TYR A 458 -34.54 35.66 1.89
#